data_AF-L1M1R7-F1
#
_entry.id   AF-L1M1R7-F1
#
_cell.length_a   1.000
_cell.length_b   1.000
_cell.length_c   1.000
_cell.angle_alpha   90.00
_cell.angle_beta   90.00
_cell.angle_gamma   90.00
#
_symmetry.space_group_name_H-M   'P 1'
#
loop_
_entity.id
_entity.type
_entity.pdbx_description
1 polymer ?
#
loop_
_entity_poly.entity_id
_entity_poly.type
_entity_poly.pdbx_seq_one_letter_code
_entity_poly.pdbx_strand_id
1 'polypeptide(L)'
;MAHWKQEQLESLIAEQEPERIFESALSLAQQLDMEYLSLVVQSQASGMTAQIIMFNNYSAEWNTHYQACNYLAQDPTFQHCRHSLIPLLWEDAVFAETPQLREDARTHGLTHGWSQAAHDIRGNNSMLSLVRSTGAIDSCEFYDKTGQALWLCNVMHTVMVERINPLRPNGFGLSDREREVLKWSAAGKTASDIACILTLSQSTVNFHIRSVITKMRANNKAGAVAIAAMHGLL
;
A
#
# COMPACT_ATOMS: atom_id res chain seq x y z
N MET A 1 17.87 -18.18 14.28
CA MET A 1 16.63 -17.70 13.63
C MET A 1 16.04 -18.85 12.84
N ALA A 2 14.75 -19.15 13.00
CA ALA A 2 14.05 -20.01 12.05
C ALA A 2 14.02 -19.28 10.71
N HIS A 3 14.58 -19.88 9.67
CA HIS A 3 14.51 -19.35 8.32
C HIS A 3 13.29 -19.97 7.64
N TRP A 4 12.44 -19.14 7.05
CA TRP A 4 11.38 -19.63 6.19
C TRP A 4 11.97 -20.39 5.01
N LYS A 5 11.31 -21.48 4.61
CA LYS A 5 11.79 -22.29 3.48
C LYS A 5 11.53 -21.54 2.19
N GLN A 6 12.48 -21.62 1.26
CA GLN A 6 12.38 -20.98 -0.06
C GLN A 6 11.06 -21.34 -0.78
N GLU A 7 10.66 -22.61 -0.75
CA GLU A 7 9.41 -23.09 -1.35
C GLU A 7 8.16 -22.37 -0.83
N GLN A 8 8.12 -22.03 0.47
CA GLN A 8 6.99 -21.30 1.05
C GLN A 8 6.92 -19.86 0.52
N LEU A 9 8.07 -19.23 0.36
CA LEU A 9 8.18 -17.86 -0.15
C LEU A 9 7.81 -17.81 -1.64
N GLU A 10 8.27 -18.77 -2.43
CA GLU A 10 7.93 -18.89 -3.85
C GLU A 10 6.43 -19.15 -4.04
N SER A 11 5.84 -20.03 -3.22
CA SER A 11 4.40 -20.30 -3.23
C SER A 11 3.58 -19.05 -2.90
N LEU A 12 3.98 -18.28 -1.88
CA LEU A 12 3.32 -17.02 -1.51
C LEU A 12 3.32 -16.01 -2.67
N ILE A 13 4.46 -15.88 -3.37
CA ILE A 13 4.62 -14.91 -4.46
C ILE A 13 3.85 -15.33 -5.72
N ALA A 14 3.79 -16.64 -6.01
CA ALA A 14 3.14 -17.16 -7.20
C ALA A 14 1.60 -17.22 -7.09
N GLU A 15 1.05 -17.25 -5.87
CA GLU A 15 -0.39 -17.35 -5.64
C GLU A 15 -1.16 -16.15 -6.23
N GLN A 16 -2.37 -16.45 -6.71
CA GLN A 16 -3.24 -15.49 -7.41
C GLN A 16 -4.46 -15.10 -6.57
N GLU A 17 -4.93 -15.97 -5.69
CA GLU A 17 -6.12 -15.74 -4.87
C GLU A 17 -5.75 -14.97 -3.58
N PRO A 18 -6.29 -13.75 -3.34
CA PRO A 18 -5.93 -12.92 -2.18
C PRO A 18 -6.10 -13.62 -0.82
N GLU A 19 -7.14 -14.42 -0.66
CA GLU A 19 -7.38 -15.17 0.58
C GLU A 19 -6.27 -16.21 0.83
N ARG A 20 -5.85 -16.95 -0.20
CA ARG A 20 -4.77 -17.94 -0.09
C ARG A 20 -3.40 -17.31 0.12
N ILE A 21 -3.17 -16.13 -0.46
CA ILE A 21 -1.99 -15.32 -0.17
C ILE A 21 -1.97 -14.99 1.33
N PHE A 22 -3.10 -14.53 1.86
CA PHE A 22 -3.22 -14.19 3.28
C PHE A 22 -3.02 -15.42 4.19
N GLU A 23 -3.64 -16.57 3.88
CA GLU A 23 -3.45 -17.83 4.62
C GLU A 23 -1.97 -18.27 4.64
N SER A 24 -1.29 -18.15 3.50
CA SER A 24 0.14 -18.47 3.39
C SER A 24 0.98 -17.55 4.26
N ALA A 25 0.69 -16.24 4.25
CA ALA A 25 1.36 -15.26 5.10
C ALA A 25 1.08 -15.48 6.59
N LEU A 26 -0.14 -15.89 6.95
CA LEU A 26 -0.49 -16.24 8.32
C LEU A 26 0.35 -17.43 8.82
N SER A 27 0.56 -18.45 8.00
CA SER A 27 1.45 -19.58 8.35
C SER A 27 2.90 -19.13 8.57
N LEU A 28 3.39 -18.14 7.82
CA LEU A 28 4.71 -17.54 8.04
C LEU A 28 4.77 -16.73 9.33
N ALA A 29 3.72 -15.97 9.65
CA ALA A 29 3.58 -15.23 10.91
C ALA A 29 3.58 -16.15 12.13
N GLN A 30 2.90 -17.30 12.04
CA GLN A 30 2.90 -18.31 13.10
C GLN A 30 4.29 -18.89 13.39
N GLN A 31 5.15 -19.02 12.36
CA GLN A 31 6.55 -19.41 12.55
C GLN A 31 7.42 -18.31 13.20
N LEU A 32 6.90 -17.09 13.34
CA LEU A 32 7.47 -16.00 14.13
C LEU A 32 6.86 -15.91 15.54
N ASP A 33 6.16 -16.94 16.01
CA ASP A 33 5.44 -16.98 17.29
C ASP A 33 4.34 -15.91 17.41
N MET A 34 3.68 -15.60 16.28
CA MET A 34 2.56 -14.66 16.23
C MET A 34 1.25 -15.42 15.96
N GLU A 35 0.24 -15.13 16.77
CA GLU A 35 -1.06 -15.82 16.70
C GLU A 35 -1.97 -15.21 15.63
N TYR A 36 -1.83 -13.89 15.45
CA TYR A 36 -2.66 -13.13 14.54
C TYR A 36 -1.86 -12.31 13.54
N LEU A 37 -2.45 -12.18 12.36
CA LEU A 37 -2.00 -11.36 11.26
C LEU A 37 -3.13 -10.44 10.83
N SER A 38 -2.81 -9.18 10.57
CA SER A 38 -3.71 -8.26 9.87
C SER A 38 -2.95 -7.56 8.76
N LEU A 39 -3.58 -7.44 7.61
CA LEU A 39 -3.12 -6.65 6.48
C LEU A 39 -4.21 -5.64 6.11
N VAL A 40 -3.87 -4.37 6.18
CA VAL A 40 -4.69 -3.29 5.63
C VAL A 40 -4.03 -2.78 4.36
N VAL A 41 -4.76 -2.73 3.25
CA VAL A 41 -4.31 -2.18 1.97
C VAL A 41 -5.16 -0.96 1.64
N GLN A 42 -4.52 0.20 1.55
CA GLN A 42 -5.08 1.43 1.03
C GLN A 42 -4.62 1.62 -0.42
N SER A 43 -5.54 1.41 -1.36
CA SER A 43 -5.29 1.54 -2.79
C SER A 43 -5.78 2.91 -3.29
N GLN A 44 -4.91 3.66 -3.96
CA GLN A 44 -5.25 4.91 -4.62
C GLN A 44 -5.58 4.64 -6.09
N ALA A 45 -6.87 4.65 -6.43
CA ALA A 45 -7.29 4.70 -7.83
C ALA A 45 -7.31 6.17 -8.30
N SER A 46 -6.71 6.45 -9.46
CA SER A 46 -6.58 7.82 -9.97
C SER A 46 -7.91 8.57 -10.03
N GLY A 47 -8.01 9.65 -9.26
CA GLY A 47 -9.19 10.53 -9.23
C GLY A 47 -10.39 10.01 -8.44
N MET A 48 -10.25 8.91 -7.69
CA MET A 48 -11.30 8.34 -6.83
C MET A 48 -10.88 8.40 -5.35
N THR A 49 -11.85 8.21 -4.46
CA THR A 49 -11.59 8.00 -3.03
C THR A 49 -10.77 6.73 -2.83
N ALA A 50 -9.74 6.81 -1.99
CA ALA A 50 -8.91 5.66 -1.65
C ALA A 50 -9.78 4.49 -1.14
N GLN A 51 -9.56 3.30 -1.70
CA GLN A 51 -10.23 2.10 -1.23
C GLN A 51 -9.39 1.47 -0.13
N ILE A 52 -10.00 1.15 1.01
CA ILE A 52 -9.35 0.43 2.11
C ILE A 52 -9.91 -0.99 2.15
N ILE A 53 -9.02 -1.97 2.10
CA ILE A 53 -9.33 -3.40 2.15
C ILE A 53 -8.56 -4.00 3.33
N MET A 54 -9.20 -4.88 4.10
CA MET A 54 -8.63 -5.49 5.28
C MET A 54 -8.72 -7.01 5.21
N PHE A 55 -7.62 -7.68 5.55
CA PHE A 55 -7.54 -9.12 5.74
C PHE A 55 -7.01 -9.37 7.14
N ASN A 56 -7.67 -10.21 7.93
CA ASN A 56 -7.18 -10.61 9.25
C ASN A 56 -7.74 -11.96 9.67
N ASN A 57 -7.11 -12.59 10.65
CA ASN A 57 -7.62 -13.79 11.32
C ASN A 57 -8.16 -13.49 12.73
N TYR A 58 -8.60 -12.25 12.98
CA TYR A 58 -9.23 -11.87 14.24
C TYR A 58 -10.63 -12.48 14.35
N SER A 59 -11.19 -12.48 15.57
CA SER A 59 -12.54 -12.99 15.78
C SER A 59 -13.59 -12.12 15.05
N ALA A 60 -14.70 -12.75 14.64
CA ALA A 60 -15.78 -12.03 13.97
C ALA A 60 -16.40 -10.97 14.88
N GLU A 61 -16.44 -11.24 16.19
CA GLU A 61 -16.89 -10.30 17.21
C GLU A 61 -16.00 -9.06 17.25
N TRP A 62 -14.67 -9.24 17.26
CA TRP A 62 -13.73 -8.13 17.21
C TRP A 62 -13.90 -7.29 15.94
N ASN A 63 -13.98 -7.94 14.78
CA ASN A 63 -14.15 -7.23 13.51
C ASN A 63 -15.44 -6.39 13.47
N THR A 64 -16.54 -6.95 13.99
CA THR A 64 -17.82 -6.23 14.10
C THR A 64 -17.72 -5.05 15.06
N HIS A 65 -17.08 -5.24 16.21
CA HIS A 65 -16.88 -4.20 17.22
C HIS A 65 -15.99 -3.06 16.69
N TYR A 66 -14.86 -3.40 16.06
CA TYR A 66 -13.92 -2.44 15.47
C TYR A 66 -14.59 -1.56 14.42
N GLN A 67 -15.48 -2.14 13.59
CA GLN A 67 -16.27 -1.40 12.63
C GLN A 67 -17.34 -0.52 13.30
N ALA A 68 -18.09 -1.05 14.27
CA ALA A 68 -19.15 -0.32 14.97
C ALA A 68 -18.62 0.92 15.71
N CYS A 69 -17.43 0.82 16.30
CA CYS A 69 -16.75 1.92 16.98
C CYS A 69 -15.99 2.86 16.03
N ASN A 70 -15.97 2.59 14.72
CA ASN A 70 -15.19 3.30 13.72
C ASN A 70 -13.71 3.44 14.13
N TYR A 71 -13.12 2.34 14.64
CA TYR A 71 -11.78 2.38 15.19
C TYR A 71 -10.72 2.64 14.13
N LEU A 72 -10.93 2.26 12.87
CA LEU A 72 -9.98 2.57 11.79
C LEU A 72 -9.63 4.06 11.71
N ALA A 73 -10.61 4.94 11.90
CA ALA A 73 -10.38 6.39 11.83
C ALA A 73 -9.53 6.90 13.00
N GLN A 74 -9.56 6.19 14.13
CA GLN A 74 -8.94 6.55 15.40
C GLN A 74 -7.65 5.76 15.67
N ASP A 75 -7.41 4.67 14.93
CA ASP A 75 -6.34 3.72 15.20
C ASP A 75 -4.97 4.36 14.99
N PRO A 76 -4.18 4.57 16.06
CA PRO A 76 -2.89 5.24 15.98
C PRO A 76 -1.88 4.41 15.16
N THR A 77 -2.02 3.08 15.13
CA THR A 77 -1.15 2.21 14.34
C THR A 77 -1.40 2.43 12.85
N PHE A 78 -2.67 2.53 12.45
CA PHE A 78 -3.04 2.85 11.08
C PHE A 78 -2.60 4.25 10.68
N GLN A 79 -2.84 5.26 11.53
CA GLN A 79 -2.41 6.63 11.22
C GLN A 79 -0.89 6.76 11.11
N HIS A 80 -0.12 6.07 11.96
CA HIS A 80 1.33 6.04 11.87
C HIS A 80 1.80 5.39 10.57
N CYS A 81 1.32 4.18 10.27
CA CYS A 81 1.72 3.42 9.08
C CYS A 81 1.30 4.08 7.76
N ARG A 82 0.35 5.02 7.78
CA ARG A 82 0.01 5.84 6.59
C ARG A 82 1.03 6.92 6.27
N HIS A 83 1.81 7.37 7.25
CA HIS A 83 2.72 8.51 7.11
C HIS A 83 4.18 8.17 7.38
N SER A 84 4.46 6.95 7.86
CA SER A 84 5.79 6.49 8.23
C SER A 84 6.02 5.04 7.80
N LEU A 85 7.26 4.75 7.40
CA LEU A 85 7.76 3.39 7.15
C LEU A 85 8.43 2.77 8.38
N ILE A 86 8.57 3.53 9.48
CA ILE A 86 9.21 3.04 10.70
C ILE A 86 8.27 2.03 11.38
N PRO A 87 8.72 0.80 11.68
CA PRO A 87 7.94 -0.15 12.45
C PRO A 87 7.49 0.40 13.81
N LEU A 88 6.25 0.08 14.22
CA LEU A 88 5.63 0.59 15.44
C LEU A 88 5.27 -0.55 16.40
N LEU A 89 5.97 -0.63 17.53
CA LEU A 89 5.64 -1.56 18.61
C LEU A 89 4.38 -1.07 19.36
N TRP A 90 3.48 -1.98 19.71
CA TRP A 90 2.22 -1.65 20.39
C TRP A 90 2.42 -1.42 21.89
N GLU A 91 2.94 -0.25 22.23
CA GLU A 91 3.09 0.22 23.60
C GLU A 91 1.90 1.08 24.02
N ASP A 92 1.62 1.16 25.33
CA ASP A 92 0.48 1.93 25.83
C ASP A 92 0.58 3.43 25.54
N ALA A 93 1.81 3.95 25.40
CA ALA A 93 2.05 5.32 24.96
C ALA A 93 1.52 5.60 23.55
N VAL A 94 1.52 4.61 22.64
CA VAL A 94 0.98 4.74 21.28
C VAL A 94 -0.53 4.96 21.31
N PHE A 95 -1.21 4.37 22.29
CA PHE A 95 -2.66 4.43 22.45
C PHE A 95 -3.11 5.43 23.52
N ALA A 96 -2.25 6.37 23.93
CA ALA A 96 -2.57 7.33 24.97
C ALA A 96 -3.81 8.18 24.64
N GLU A 97 -4.04 8.49 23.36
CA GLU A 97 -5.21 9.23 22.88
C GLU A 97 -6.42 8.33 22.58
N THR A 98 -6.22 7.01 22.51
CA THR A 98 -7.25 5.99 22.21
C THR A 98 -7.21 4.80 23.18
N PRO A 99 -7.26 5.04 24.51
CA PRO A 99 -7.12 3.98 25.50
C PRO A 99 -8.23 2.93 25.41
N GLN A 100 -9.44 3.32 24.98
CA GLN A 100 -10.56 2.39 24.81
C GLN A 100 -10.29 1.34 23.71
N LEU A 101 -9.76 1.77 22.55
CA LEU A 101 -9.35 0.85 21.49
C LEU A 101 -8.32 -0.16 22.01
N ARG A 102 -7.34 0.32 22.79
CA ARG A 102 -6.30 -0.52 23.37
C ARG A 102 -6.87 -1.56 24.31
N GLU A 103 -7.79 -1.17 25.18
CA GLU A 103 -8.39 -2.07 26.17
C GLU A 103 -9.30 -3.09 25.49
N ASP A 104 -10.17 -2.66 24.57
CA ASP A 104 -11.03 -3.57 23.83
C ASP A 104 -10.19 -4.59 23.04
N ALA A 105 -9.12 -4.16 22.36
CA ALA A 105 -8.22 -5.06 21.64
C ALA A 105 -7.64 -6.16 22.55
N ARG A 106 -7.23 -5.81 23.79
CA ARG A 106 -6.72 -6.77 24.78
C ARG A 106 -7.76 -7.79 25.21
N THR A 107 -9.02 -7.38 25.40
CA THR A 107 -10.11 -8.31 25.75
C THR A 107 -10.34 -9.38 24.68
N HIS A 108 -9.97 -9.09 23.44
CA HIS A 108 -10.01 -10.01 22.31
C HIS A 108 -8.66 -10.71 22.03
N GLY A 109 -7.68 -10.60 22.93
CA GLY A 109 -6.37 -11.25 22.79
C GLY A 109 -5.39 -10.52 21.87
N LEU A 110 -5.70 -9.31 21.41
CA LEU A 110 -4.82 -8.50 20.57
C LEU A 110 -3.92 -7.61 21.43
N THR A 111 -3.03 -8.26 22.19
CA THR A 111 -2.33 -7.61 23.31
C THR A 111 -0.93 -7.14 22.93
N HIS A 112 -0.09 -8.04 22.41
CA HIS A 112 1.31 -7.75 22.12
C HIS A 112 1.54 -7.86 20.63
N GLY A 113 1.99 -6.79 20.00
CA GLY A 113 2.20 -6.78 18.56
C GLY A 113 3.02 -5.60 18.09
N TRP A 114 3.27 -5.59 16.78
CA TRP A 114 3.78 -4.41 16.11
C TRP A 114 3.17 -4.30 14.71
N SER A 115 3.20 -3.09 14.18
CA SER A 115 2.73 -2.77 12.83
C SER A 115 3.87 -2.28 11.96
N GLN A 116 3.89 -2.71 10.70
CA GLN A 116 4.86 -2.30 9.69
C GLN A 116 4.15 -1.76 8.46
N ALA A 117 4.77 -0.79 7.79
CA ALA A 117 4.22 -0.18 6.60
C ALA A 117 5.05 -0.50 5.35
N ALA A 118 4.37 -0.55 4.21
CA ALA A 118 4.97 -0.56 2.89
C ALA A 118 4.20 0.41 1.98
N HIS A 119 4.91 1.29 1.29
CA HIS A 119 4.33 2.29 0.37
C HIS A 119 4.96 2.11 -1.01
N ASP A 120 4.19 2.35 -2.07
CA ASP A 120 4.69 2.32 -3.45
C ASP A 120 4.64 3.70 -4.13
N ILE A 121 5.28 3.77 -5.29
CA ILE A 121 5.32 4.98 -6.14
C ILE A 121 3.95 5.38 -6.70
N ARG A 122 2.94 4.50 -6.62
CA ARG A 122 1.58 4.74 -7.10
C ARG A 122 0.72 5.38 -6.00
N GLY A 123 1.29 5.57 -4.81
CA GLY A 123 0.61 6.10 -3.64
C GLY A 123 -0.23 5.07 -2.89
N ASN A 124 -0.08 3.78 -3.19
CA ASN A 124 -0.70 2.73 -2.40
C ASN A 124 0.10 2.51 -1.12
N ASN A 125 -0.62 2.27 -0.02
CA ASN A 125 -0.02 2.04 1.28
C ASN A 125 -0.58 0.76 1.88
N SER A 126 0.28 -0.06 2.48
CA SER A 126 -0.13 -1.23 3.25
C SER A 126 0.38 -1.15 4.67
N MET A 127 -0.40 -1.70 5.60
CA MET A 127 -0.01 -1.92 6.99
C MET A 127 -0.14 -3.40 7.29
N LEU A 128 0.94 -4.03 7.76
CA LEU A 128 0.95 -5.40 8.26
C LEU A 128 1.11 -5.37 9.78
N SER A 129 0.18 -5.95 10.53
CA SER A 129 0.26 -6.08 11.98
C SER A 129 0.41 -7.53 12.38
N LEU A 130 1.43 -7.81 13.20
CA LEU A 130 1.70 -9.11 13.81
C LEU A 130 1.38 -9.04 15.29
N VAL A 131 0.54 -9.95 15.78
CA VAL A 131 -0.01 -9.85 17.15
C VAL A 131 -0.09 -11.22 17.82
N ARG A 132 0.08 -11.25 19.14
CA ARG A 132 -0.17 -12.41 20.01
C ARG A 132 -0.84 -11.99 21.32
N SER A 133 -1.55 -12.92 21.94
CA SER A 133 -2.27 -12.70 23.19
C SER A 133 -1.37 -12.67 24.42
N THR A 134 -0.28 -13.44 24.42
CA THR A 134 0.62 -13.60 25.56
C THR A 134 2.09 -13.44 25.18
N GLY A 135 2.92 -13.09 26.16
CA GLY A 135 4.35 -12.84 25.97
C GLY A 135 4.61 -11.43 25.43
N ALA A 136 5.10 -10.52 26.27
CA ALA A 136 5.53 -9.21 25.80
C ALA A 136 6.64 -9.36 24.75
N ILE A 137 6.63 -8.50 23.73
CA ILE A 137 7.67 -8.47 22.71
C ILE A 137 8.71 -7.47 23.22
N ASP A 138 9.86 -7.97 23.64
CA ASP A 138 10.97 -7.10 24.05
C ASP A 138 11.74 -6.56 22.84
N SER A 139 12.65 -5.62 23.09
CA SER A 139 13.43 -5.00 22.03
C SER A 139 14.32 -6.00 21.27
N CYS A 140 14.88 -7.01 21.95
CA CYS A 140 15.73 -8.01 21.31
C CYS A 140 14.93 -8.87 20.33
N GLU A 141 13.78 -9.41 20.78
CA GLU A 141 12.86 -10.17 19.93
C GLU A 141 12.37 -9.31 18.75
N PHE A 142 12.02 -8.05 19.01
CA PHE A 142 11.59 -7.13 17.98
C PHE A 142 12.66 -6.95 16.89
N TYR A 143 13.91 -6.66 17.27
CA TYR A 143 15.01 -6.52 16.31
C TYR A 143 15.30 -7.82 15.57
N ASP A 144 15.26 -8.95 16.26
CA ASP A 144 15.52 -10.28 15.68
C ASP A 144 14.46 -10.69 14.64
N LYS A 145 13.20 -10.29 14.81
CA LYS A 145 12.10 -10.66 13.91
C LYS A 145 11.73 -9.58 12.90
N THR A 146 12.21 -8.34 13.08
CA THR A 146 11.84 -7.20 12.22
C THR A 146 12.21 -7.42 10.76
N GLY A 147 13.35 -8.06 10.47
CA GLY A 147 13.77 -8.33 9.08
C GLY A 147 12.78 -9.23 8.32
N GLN A 148 12.33 -10.32 8.95
CA GLN A 148 11.34 -11.24 8.39
C GLN A 148 9.98 -10.55 8.22
N ALA A 149 9.53 -9.80 9.22
CA ALA A 149 8.27 -9.08 9.14
C ALA A 149 8.29 -7.96 8.09
N LEU A 150 9.43 -7.29 7.90
CA LEU A 150 9.60 -6.26 6.87
C LEU A 150 9.57 -6.88 5.48
N TRP A 151 10.26 -8.00 5.30
CA TRP A 151 10.18 -8.77 4.07
C TRP A 151 8.73 -9.19 3.77
N LEU A 152 8.04 -9.76 4.77
CA LEU A 152 6.66 -10.21 4.60
C LEU A 152 5.72 -9.05 4.28
N CYS A 153 5.86 -7.92 4.96
CA CYS A 153 5.07 -6.71 4.70
C CYS A 153 5.25 -6.23 3.25
N ASN A 154 6.48 -6.14 2.75
CA ASN A 154 6.77 -5.69 1.39
C ASN A 154 6.28 -6.68 0.33
N VAL A 155 6.44 -7.99 0.56
CA VAL A 155 5.93 -9.01 -0.36
C VAL A 155 4.41 -8.97 -0.39
N MET A 156 3.75 -8.98 0.78
CA MET A 156 2.30 -8.88 0.90
C MET A 156 1.75 -7.63 0.23
N HIS A 157 2.39 -6.48 0.44
CA HIS A 157 2.03 -5.24 -0.25
C HIS A 157 2.10 -5.41 -1.76
N THR A 158 3.23 -5.89 -2.27
CA THR A 158 3.46 -6.03 -3.72
C THR A 158 2.44 -6.96 -4.36
N VAL A 159 2.24 -8.17 -3.80
CA VAL A 159 1.34 -9.15 -4.41
C VAL A 159 -0.12 -8.76 -4.24
N MET A 160 -0.53 -8.24 -3.08
CA MET A 160 -1.93 -7.88 -2.82
C MET A 160 -2.36 -6.65 -3.61
N VAL A 161 -1.51 -5.62 -3.66
CA VAL A 161 -1.79 -4.41 -4.47
C VAL A 161 -1.92 -4.77 -5.95
N GLU A 162 -1.11 -5.68 -6.48
CA GLU A 162 -1.23 -6.09 -7.88
C GLU A 162 -2.53 -6.87 -8.16
N ARG A 163 -3.07 -7.62 -7.19
CA ARG A 163 -4.38 -8.28 -7.36
C ARG A 163 -5.57 -7.32 -7.22
N ILE A 164 -5.46 -6.36 -6.29
CA ILE A 164 -6.51 -5.38 -6.00
C ILE A 164 -6.56 -4.30 -7.08
N ASN A 165 -5.40 -3.82 -7.50
CA ASN A 165 -5.22 -2.71 -8.42
C ASN A 165 -4.05 -3.04 -9.38
N PRO A 166 -4.26 -3.95 -10.36
CA PRO A 166 -3.19 -4.40 -11.25
C PRO A 166 -2.60 -3.24 -12.05
N LEU A 167 -1.28 -3.18 -12.11
CA LEU A 167 -0.59 -2.30 -13.04
C LEU A 167 -0.93 -2.73 -14.45
N ARG A 168 -1.42 -1.80 -15.27
CA ARG A 168 -1.52 -2.00 -16.71
C ARG A 168 -0.24 -1.44 -17.33
N PRO A 169 0.75 -2.27 -17.72
CA PRO A 169 2.06 -1.82 -18.21
C PRO A 169 2.01 -0.94 -19.47
N ASN A 170 0.83 -0.74 -20.07
CA ASN A 170 0.55 0.23 -21.13
C ASN A 170 -0.77 0.96 -20.87
N GLY A 171 -1.07 1.32 -19.61
CA GLY A 171 -2.43 1.64 -19.14
C GLY A 171 -3.23 2.64 -19.97
N PHE A 172 -2.55 3.53 -20.69
CA PHE A 172 -3.18 4.51 -21.57
C PHE A 172 -2.79 4.38 -23.06
N GLY A 173 -1.94 3.43 -23.44
CA GLY A 173 -1.52 3.21 -24.83
C GLY A 173 -0.83 4.43 -25.45
N LEU A 174 0.03 5.11 -24.68
CA LEU A 174 0.74 6.31 -25.16
C LEU A 174 1.86 5.93 -26.14
N SER A 175 1.93 6.64 -27.26
CA SER A 175 3.08 6.58 -28.17
C SER A 175 4.30 7.28 -27.56
N ASP A 176 5.49 7.01 -28.10
CA ASP A 176 6.72 7.64 -27.62
C ASP A 176 6.66 9.16 -27.74
N ARG A 177 6.08 9.69 -28.83
CA ARG A 177 5.89 11.14 -28.99
C ARG A 177 4.88 11.72 -28.00
N GLU A 178 3.82 11.00 -27.68
CA GLU A 178 2.90 11.43 -26.64
C GLU A 178 3.58 11.49 -25.27
N ARG A 179 4.45 10.54 -24.95
CA ARG A 179 5.25 10.55 -23.71
C ARG A 179 6.20 11.73 -23.64
N GLU A 180 6.93 12.02 -24.72
CA GLU A 180 7.83 13.19 -24.75
C GLU A 180 7.10 14.52 -24.61
N VAL A 181 6.00 14.71 -25.35
CA VAL A 181 5.15 15.91 -25.23
C VAL A 181 4.62 16.05 -23.80
N LEU A 182 4.25 14.94 -23.17
CA LEU A 182 3.77 14.92 -21.80
C LEU A 182 4.86 15.24 -20.77
N LYS A 183 6.08 14.72 -20.95
CA LYS A 183 7.26 15.03 -20.10
C LYS A 183 7.58 16.52 -20.10
N TRP A 184 7.63 17.14 -21.29
CA TRP A 184 7.87 18.58 -21.37
C TRP A 184 6.70 19.41 -20.84
N SER A 185 5.47 18.92 -21.03
CA SER A 185 4.28 19.54 -20.42
C SER A 185 4.33 19.50 -18.89
N ALA A 186 4.81 18.40 -18.30
CA ALA A 186 5.01 18.25 -16.87
C ALA A 186 6.12 19.17 -16.33
N ALA A 187 7.16 19.42 -17.13
CA ALA A 187 8.20 20.42 -16.86
C ALA A 187 7.72 21.88 -17.03
N GLY A 188 6.42 22.11 -17.25
CA GLY A 188 5.81 23.44 -17.34
C GLY A 188 5.97 24.14 -18.69
N LYS A 189 6.43 23.45 -19.74
CA LYS A 189 6.63 24.05 -21.07
C LYS A 189 5.30 24.35 -21.78
N THR A 190 5.28 25.45 -22.54
CA THR A 190 4.15 25.80 -23.40
C THR A 190 4.17 24.97 -24.68
N ALA A 191 3.04 24.89 -25.41
CA ALA A 191 2.99 24.13 -26.66
C ALA A 191 3.98 24.67 -27.71
N SER A 192 4.26 25.97 -27.72
CA SER A 192 5.27 26.60 -28.57
C SER A 192 6.70 26.22 -28.16
N ASP A 193 6.99 26.18 -26.86
CA ASP A 193 8.31 25.73 -26.38
C ASP A 193 8.55 24.26 -26.75
N ILE A 194 7.55 23.41 -26.52
CA ILE A 194 7.63 21.97 -26.84
C ILE A 194 7.82 21.77 -28.34
N ALA A 195 7.12 22.55 -29.16
CA ALA A 195 7.26 22.53 -30.62
C ALA A 195 8.70 22.86 -31.04
N CYS A 196 9.30 23.88 -30.42
CA CYS A 196 10.70 24.22 -30.64
C CYS A 196 11.65 23.10 -30.20
N ILE A 197 11.46 22.55 -28.99
CA ILE A 197 12.33 21.51 -28.42
C ILE A 197 12.28 20.22 -29.25
N LEU A 198 11.09 19.78 -29.65
CA LEU A 198 10.89 18.51 -30.36
C LEU A 198 10.96 18.66 -31.89
N THR A 199 11.24 19.86 -32.40
CA THR A 199 11.24 20.17 -33.85
C THR A 199 9.92 19.75 -34.51
N LEU A 200 8.80 20.16 -33.91
CA LEU A 200 7.43 19.92 -34.37
C LEU A 200 6.70 21.24 -34.61
N SER A 201 5.53 21.18 -35.25
CA SER A 201 4.62 22.34 -35.27
C SER A 201 3.83 22.42 -33.96
N GLN A 202 3.42 23.63 -33.56
CA GLN A 202 2.57 23.81 -32.37
C GLN A 202 1.22 23.09 -32.51
N SER A 203 0.68 22.96 -33.73
CA SER A 203 -0.54 22.20 -33.97
C SER A 203 -0.33 20.69 -33.77
N THR A 204 0.82 20.15 -34.16
CA THR A 204 1.20 18.74 -33.89
C THR A 204 1.34 18.47 -32.39
N VAL A 205 1.96 19.39 -31.64
CA VAL A 205 2.04 19.27 -30.18
C VAL A 205 0.65 19.28 -29.54
N ASN A 206 -0.21 20.22 -29.95
CA ASN A 206 -1.60 20.29 -29.47
C ASN A 206 -2.40 19.02 -29.80
N PHE A 207 -2.15 18.39 -30.96
CA PHE A 207 -2.74 17.11 -31.31
C PHE A 207 -2.33 16.00 -30.33
N HIS A 208 -1.03 15.88 -30.03
CA HIS A 208 -0.54 14.91 -29.04
C HIS A 208 -1.11 15.17 -27.64
N ILE A 209 -1.19 16.44 -27.20
CA ILE A 209 -1.79 16.79 -25.90
C ILE A 209 -3.26 16.34 -25.83
N ARG A 210 -4.05 16.60 -26.87
CA ARG A 210 -5.46 16.15 -26.93
C ARG A 210 -5.57 14.62 -26.89
N SER A 211 -4.71 13.93 -27.64
CA SER A 211 -4.66 12.46 -27.62
C SER A 211 -4.35 11.92 -26.23
N VAL A 212 -3.35 12.49 -25.54
CA VAL A 212 -2.98 12.12 -24.16
C VAL A 212 -4.14 12.36 -23.19
N ILE A 213 -4.79 13.54 -23.25
CA ILE A 213 -5.95 13.86 -22.40
C ILE A 213 -7.06 12.82 -22.58
N THR A 214 -7.39 12.47 -23.82
CA THR A 214 -8.40 11.44 -24.13
C THR A 214 -7.99 10.06 -23.62
N LYS A 215 -6.76 9.63 -23.91
CA LYS A 215 -6.23 8.33 -23.50
C LYS A 215 -6.22 8.18 -21.99
N MET A 216 -5.87 9.23 -21.26
CA MET A 216 -5.83 9.26 -19.78
C MET A 216 -7.19 9.56 -19.13
N ARG A 217 -8.25 9.81 -19.90
CA ARG A 217 -9.56 10.24 -19.39
C ARG A 217 -9.45 11.47 -18.48
N ALA A 218 -8.53 12.37 -18.79
CA ALA A 218 -8.34 13.61 -18.06
C ALA A 218 -9.27 14.70 -18.57
N ASN A 219 -9.58 15.69 -17.73
CA ASN A 219 -10.38 16.85 -18.16
C ASN A 219 -9.53 17.93 -18.85
N ASN A 220 -8.22 17.95 -18.61
CA ASN A 220 -7.30 18.95 -19.17
C ASN A 220 -5.84 18.45 -19.11
N LYS A 221 -4.91 19.24 -19.68
CA LYS A 221 -3.47 18.93 -19.72
C LYS A 221 -2.88 18.73 -18.33
N ALA A 222 -3.24 19.56 -17.35
CA ALA A 222 -2.73 19.46 -15.99
C ALA A 222 -3.19 18.16 -15.30
N GLY A 223 -4.46 17.79 -15.48
CA GLY A 223 -5.00 16.51 -15.02
C GLY A 223 -4.30 15.32 -15.66
N ALA A 224 -4.00 15.39 -16.96
CA ALA A 224 -3.25 14.35 -17.65
C ALA A 224 -1.81 14.22 -17.11
N VAL A 225 -1.12 15.34 -16.86
CA VAL A 225 0.19 15.35 -16.21
C VAL A 225 0.11 14.72 -14.81
N ALA A 226 -0.89 15.07 -14.01
CA ALA A 226 -1.06 14.51 -12.67
C ALA A 226 -1.29 12.98 -12.70
N ILE A 227 -2.15 12.51 -13.61
CA ILE A 227 -2.39 11.07 -13.82
C ILE A 227 -1.10 10.38 -14.26
N ALA A 228 -0.33 10.98 -15.17
CA ALA A 228 0.94 10.43 -15.62
C ALA A 228 1.96 10.30 -14.47
N ALA A 229 2.06 11.31 -13.62
CA ALA A 229 2.95 11.31 -12.45
C ALA A 229 2.58 10.17 -11.48
N MET A 230 1.30 10.03 -11.14
CA MET A 230 0.81 8.97 -10.23
C MET A 230 1.03 7.55 -10.77
N HIS A 231 1.19 7.39 -12.08
CA HIS A 231 1.47 6.09 -12.70
C HIS A 231 2.95 5.90 -13.08
N GLY A 232 3.86 6.80 -12.67
CA GLY A 232 5.28 6.70 -12.99
C GLY A 232 5.59 6.82 -14.49
N LEU A 233 4.78 7.58 -15.24
CA LEU A 233 4.90 7.73 -16.71
C LEU A 233 5.69 8.98 -17.14
N LEU A 234 6.25 9.75 -16.20
CA LEU A 234 7.02 10.98 -16.44
C LEU A 234 8.53 10.75 -16.26
#